data_AF-D5BIU9-F1
#
_entry.id   AF-D5BIU9-F1
#
_cell.length_a   1.000
_cell.length_b   1.000
_cell.length_c   1.000
_cell.angle_alpha   90.00
_cell.angle_beta   90.00
_cell.angle_gamma   90.00
#
_symmetry.space_group_name_H-M   'P 1'
#
loop_
_entity.id
_entity.type
_entity.pdbx_description
1 polymer ?
#
loop_
_entity_poly.entity_id
_entity_poly.type
_entity_poly.pdbx_seq_one_letter_code
_entity_poly.pdbx_strand_id
1 'polypeptide(L)'
;MVIANIIVSLLSIFSIVLLSITFFIPVESELYKLIGYFDFLLCIVFLCDFFSQLFVAKSKWKYFYTVGWLDLLSSIPIIYQFRFIRVFRIFRVLRIIKSIKLLIIFIKKNKATSLYGFIVFSAFITLVLCTTAVLYIEKDVGNIKTAEDALWWSFVTITTVGYGDLYPVTNIGKVLAAILIFCGIASFGAVISFVNRLASSFRD
;
A
#
# COMPACT_ATOMS: atom_id res chain seq x y z
N MET A 1 9.21 -15.56 -3.22
CA MET A 1 9.13 -14.94 -4.57
C MET A 1 7.70 -14.87 -5.09
N VAL A 2 6.95 -15.98 -5.23
CA VAL A 2 5.59 -15.95 -5.83
C VAL A 2 4.59 -15.08 -5.04
N ILE A 3 4.54 -15.20 -3.71
CA ILE A 3 3.60 -14.41 -2.86
C ILE A 3 3.92 -12.92 -2.86
N ALA A 4 5.20 -12.56 -2.72
CA ALA A 4 5.65 -11.17 -2.79
C ALA A 4 5.22 -10.53 -4.12
N ASN A 5 5.40 -11.24 -5.23
CA ASN A 5 4.97 -10.76 -6.55
C ASN A 5 3.46 -10.53 -6.63
N ILE A 6 2.64 -11.29 -5.93
CA ILE A 6 1.17 -11.12 -5.92
C ILE A 6 0.76 -9.96 -5.04
N ILE A 7 1.34 -9.83 -3.85
CA ILE A 7 1.07 -8.68 -2.98
C ILE A 7 1.43 -7.40 -3.74
N VAL A 8 2.59 -7.36 -4.36
CA VAL A 8 3.02 -6.23 -5.19
C VAL A 8 2.07 -6.01 -6.37
N SER A 9 1.57 -7.08 -7.00
CA SER A 9 0.56 -7.00 -8.06
C SER A 9 -0.75 -6.39 -7.55
N LEU A 10 -1.27 -6.85 -6.41
CA LEU A 10 -2.48 -6.33 -5.78
C LEU A 10 -2.32 -4.87 -5.34
N LEU A 11 -1.17 -4.53 -4.73
CA LEU A 11 -0.81 -3.14 -4.39
C LEU A 11 -0.74 -2.27 -5.65
N SER A 12 -0.27 -2.81 -6.78
CA SER A 12 -0.24 -2.07 -8.04
C SER A 12 -1.64 -1.76 -8.57
N ILE A 13 -2.56 -2.73 -8.51
CA ILE A 13 -3.97 -2.53 -8.86
C ILE A 13 -4.59 -1.46 -7.95
N PHE A 14 -4.37 -1.58 -6.64
CA PHE A 14 -4.86 -0.61 -5.68
C PHE A 14 -4.29 0.80 -5.92
N SER A 15 -3.00 0.92 -6.25
CA SER A 15 -2.39 2.21 -6.59
C SER A 15 -3.10 2.88 -7.77
N ILE A 16 -3.51 2.12 -8.79
CA ILE A 16 -4.22 2.65 -9.95
C ILE A 16 -5.61 3.14 -9.55
N VAL A 17 -6.31 2.41 -8.68
CA VAL A 17 -7.62 2.84 -8.14
C VAL A 17 -7.48 4.16 -7.37
N LEU A 18 -6.50 4.26 -6.45
CA LEU A 18 -6.24 5.51 -5.73
C LEU A 18 -5.94 6.68 -6.68
N LEU A 19 -5.11 6.45 -7.69
CA LEU A 19 -4.80 7.47 -8.69
C LEU A 19 -6.01 7.87 -9.53
N SER A 20 -6.90 6.93 -9.81
CA SER A 20 -8.13 7.22 -10.56
C SER A 20 -9.06 8.13 -9.75
N ILE A 21 -9.11 7.94 -8.43
CA ILE A 21 -9.85 8.82 -7.51
C ILE A 21 -9.29 10.26 -7.52
N THR A 22 -7.96 10.43 -7.61
CA THR A 22 -7.35 11.78 -7.67
C THR A 22 -7.78 12.61 -8.88
N PHE A 23 -8.33 12.00 -9.93
CA PHE A 23 -8.85 12.72 -11.09
C PHE A 23 -10.11 13.54 -10.77
N PHE A 24 -10.89 13.09 -9.79
CA PHE A 24 -12.14 13.72 -9.38
C PHE A 24 -11.97 14.71 -8.22
N ILE A 25 -10.77 14.81 -7.65
CA ILE A 25 -10.49 15.60 -6.45
C ILE A 25 -9.68 16.86 -6.83
N PRO A 26 -10.01 18.04 -6.27
CA PRO A 26 -9.21 19.25 -6.48
C PRO A 26 -7.76 19.07 -6.02
N VAL A 27 -6.81 19.53 -6.86
CA VAL A 27 -5.35 19.36 -6.65
C VAL A 27 -4.85 20.05 -5.38
N GLU A 28 -5.55 21.09 -4.92
CA GLU A 28 -5.20 21.86 -3.72
C GLU A 28 -5.72 21.23 -2.42
N SER A 29 -6.56 20.19 -2.50
CA SER A 29 -7.19 19.59 -1.33
C SER A 29 -6.22 18.73 -0.49
N GLU A 30 -6.46 18.67 0.81
CA GLU A 30 -5.74 17.80 1.74
C GLU A 30 -5.89 16.31 1.38
N LEU A 31 -7.02 15.91 0.80
CA LEU A 31 -7.20 14.55 0.27
C LEU A 31 -6.24 14.23 -0.87
N TYR A 32 -6.03 15.17 -1.80
CA TYR A 32 -5.08 14.98 -2.89
C TYR A 32 -3.66 14.81 -2.36
N LYS A 33 -3.26 15.62 -1.35
CA LYS A 33 -1.96 15.50 -0.68
C LYS A 33 -1.81 14.15 0.01
N LEU A 34 -2.81 13.72 0.79
CA LEU A 34 -2.82 12.45 1.50
C LEU A 34 -2.66 11.25 0.55
N ILE A 35 -3.43 11.23 -0.54
CA ILE A 35 -3.30 10.17 -1.56
C ILE A 35 -1.91 10.22 -2.21
N GLY A 36 -1.34 11.41 -2.41
CA GLY A 36 0.03 11.59 -2.87
C GLY A 36 1.08 10.96 -1.95
N TYR A 37 0.92 11.08 -0.62
CA TYR A 37 1.82 10.42 0.34
C TYR A 37 1.71 8.90 0.28
N PHE A 38 0.50 8.35 0.17
CA PHE A 38 0.31 6.91 -0.02
C PHE A 38 0.88 6.42 -1.36
N ASP A 39 0.74 7.20 -2.44
CA ASP A 39 1.33 6.89 -3.74
C ASP A 39 2.85 6.83 -3.66
N PHE A 40 3.47 7.81 -2.99
CA PHE A 40 4.90 7.86 -2.77
C PHE A 40 5.40 6.63 -1.99
N LEU A 41 4.70 6.25 -0.92
CA LEU A 41 5.00 5.05 -0.14
C LEU A 41 4.91 3.77 -0.99
N LEU A 42 3.85 3.64 -1.80
CA LEU A 42 3.69 2.51 -2.72
C LEU A 42 4.81 2.45 -3.77
N CYS A 43 5.25 3.59 -4.27
CA CYS A 43 6.37 3.67 -5.21
C CYS A 43 7.67 3.20 -4.61
N ILE A 44 7.96 3.53 -3.34
CA ILE A 44 9.11 2.99 -2.63
C ILE A 44 9.02 1.46 -2.55
N VAL A 45 7.85 0.92 -2.22
CA VAL A 45 7.64 -0.55 -2.17
C VAL A 45 7.90 -1.19 -3.53
N PHE A 46 7.42 -0.58 -4.63
CA PHE A 46 7.65 -1.08 -5.99
C PHE A 46 9.11 -0.97 -6.42
N LEU A 47 9.80 0.10 -6.00
CA LEU A 47 11.21 0.30 -6.29
C LEU A 47 12.06 -0.78 -5.58
N CYS A 48 11.76 -1.06 -4.32
CA CYS A 48 12.39 -2.14 -3.57
C CYS A 48 12.14 -3.51 -4.22
N ASP A 49 10.92 -3.77 -4.71
CA ASP A 49 10.59 -4.99 -5.46
C ASP A 49 11.39 -5.10 -6.77
N PHE A 50 11.49 -4.00 -7.53
CA PHE A 50 12.31 -3.95 -8.75
C PHE A 50 13.78 -4.30 -8.46
N PHE A 51 14.39 -3.68 -7.45
CA PHE A 51 15.77 -3.97 -7.08
C PHE A 51 15.94 -5.42 -6.62
N SER A 52 15.02 -5.94 -5.81
CA SER A 52 15.03 -7.35 -5.38
C SER A 52 15.01 -8.30 -6.58
N GLN A 53 14.13 -8.07 -7.55
CA GLN A 53 14.07 -8.88 -8.78
C GLN A 53 15.32 -8.72 -9.65
N LEU A 54 15.88 -7.51 -9.74
CA LEU A 54 17.11 -7.23 -10.49
C LEU A 54 18.32 -7.97 -9.90
N PHE A 55 18.46 -8.03 -8.57
CA PHE A 55 19.57 -8.70 -7.92
C PHE A 55 19.46 -10.24 -7.95
N VAL A 56 18.23 -10.77 -7.90
CA VAL A 56 18.00 -12.23 -7.92
C VAL A 56 18.04 -12.81 -9.35
N ALA A 57 17.85 -11.98 -10.38
CA ALA A 57 17.86 -12.45 -11.76
C ALA A 57 19.22 -13.02 -12.19
N LYS A 58 19.22 -14.26 -12.72
CA LYS A 58 20.42 -14.94 -13.26
C LYS A 58 21.17 -14.10 -14.31
N SER A 59 20.46 -13.27 -15.07
CA SER A 59 21.03 -12.29 -15.99
C SER A 59 20.30 -10.96 -15.85
N LYS A 60 20.99 -9.97 -15.27
CA LYS A 60 20.45 -8.64 -14.99
C LYS A 60 19.98 -7.93 -16.27
N TRP A 61 20.79 -8.02 -17.32
CA TRP A 61 20.51 -7.42 -18.62
C TRP A 61 19.29 -8.02 -19.31
N LYS A 62 19.16 -9.36 -19.29
CA LYS A 62 17.99 -10.04 -19.84
C LYS A 62 16.72 -9.66 -19.09
N TYR A 63 16.78 -9.56 -17.76
CA TYR A 63 15.64 -9.13 -16.95
C TYR A 63 15.25 -7.68 -17.25
N PHE A 64 16.22 -6.75 -17.28
CA PHE A 64 15.95 -5.33 -17.48
C PHE A 64 15.25 -5.05 -18.81
N TYR A 65 15.74 -5.58 -19.93
CA TYR A 65 15.16 -5.34 -21.26
C TYR A 65 13.86 -6.10 -21.55
N THR A 66 13.55 -7.16 -20.80
CA THR A 66 12.29 -7.89 -20.99
C THR A 66 11.16 -7.32 -20.13
N VAL A 67 11.40 -7.10 -18.84
CA VAL A 67 10.34 -6.74 -17.88
C VAL A 67 10.77 -5.64 -16.90
N GLY A 68 12.06 -5.58 -16.54
CA GLY A 68 12.54 -4.68 -15.48
C GLY A 68 12.37 -3.19 -15.80
N TRP A 69 12.44 -2.78 -17.08
CA TRP A 69 12.21 -1.39 -17.46
C TRP A 69 10.79 -0.90 -17.15
N LEU A 70 9.78 -1.78 -17.27
CA LEU A 70 8.39 -1.49 -16.89
C LEU A 70 8.24 -1.38 -15.37
N ASP A 71 8.88 -2.28 -14.62
CA ASP A 71 8.84 -2.25 -13.15
C ASP A 71 9.50 -0.97 -12.62
N LEU A 72 10.62 -0.54 -13.20
CA LEU A 72 11.31 0.70 -12.85
C LEU A 72 10.44 1.94 -13.14
N LEU A 73 9.89 2.05 -14.35
CA LEU A 73 9.00 3.17 -14.71
C LEU A 73 7.75 3.23 -13.81
N SER A 74 7.21 2.07 -13.42
CA SER A 74 6.05 2.01 -12.54
C SER A 74 6.33 2.45 -11.11
N SER A 75 7.60 2.44 -10.70
CA SER A 75 8.07 2.78 -9.36
C SER A 75 8.36 4.28 -9.18
N ILE A 76 8.13 5.09 -10.21
CA ILE A 76 8.35 6.54 -10.15
C ILE A 76 7.15 7.19 -9.42
N PRO A 77 7.39 7.90 -8.30
CA PRO A 77 6.35 8.59 -7.55
C PRO A 77 5.85 9.84 -8.28
N ILE A 78 4.62 10.24 -7.94
CA ILE A 78 4.06 11.50 -8.39
C ILE A 78 4.67 12.63 -7.57
N ILE A 79 5.65 13.33 -8.14
CA ILE A 79 6.20 14.54 -7.56
C ILE A 79 5.33 15.72 -8.01
N TYR A 80 4.76 16.47 -7.05
CA TYR A 80 3.79 17.55 -7.24
C TYR A 80 4.20 18.59 -8.30
N GLN A 81 5.50 18.84 -8.40
CA GLN A 81 6.12 19.88 -9.21
C GLN A 81 6.23 19.51 -10.70
N PHE A 82 6.16 18.22 -11.05
CA PHE A 82 6.38 17.75 -12.42
C PHE A 82 5.07 17.31 -13.08
N ARG A 83 4.30 18.28 -13.58
CA ARG A 83 3.01 18.07 -14.28
C ARG A 83 3.11 17.09 -15.46
N PHE A 84 4.27 16.97 -16.10
CA PHE A 84 4.53 16.04 -17.21
C PHE A 84 4.62 14.57 -16.78
N ILE A 85 4.90 14.27 -15.50
CA ILE A 85 4.98 12.89 -15.01
C ILE A 85 3.62 12.17 -15.06
N ARG A 86 2.52 12.92 -15.22
CA ARG A 86 1.16 12.37 -15.40
C ARG A 86 1.05 11.41 -16.58
N VAL A 87 1.84 11.57 -17.63
CA VAL A 87 1.84 10.65 -18.79
C VAL A 87 2.38 9.27 -18.40
N PHE A 88 3.30 9.20 -17.42
CA PHE A 88 3.84 7.92 -16.97
C PHE A 88 2.81 7.04 -16.23
N ARG A 89 1.63 7.59 -15.87
CA ARG A 89 0.52 6.83 -15.28
C ARG A 89 0.08 5.65 -16.16
N ILE A 90 0.19 5.77 -17.49
CA ILE A 90 -0.22 4.71 -18.40
C ILE A 90 0.66 3.46 -18.29
N PHE A 91 1.93 3.61 -17.91
CA PHE A 91 2.84 2.47 -17.71
C PHE A 91 2.48 1.66 -16.48
N ARG A 92 1.82 2.24 -15.47
CA ARG A 92 1.29 1.48 -14.32
C ARG A 92 0.18 0.53 -14.74
N VAL A 93 -0.67 0.91 -15.71
CA VAL A 93 -1.72 0.05 -16.28
C VAL A 93 -1.13 -1.16 -17.00
N LEU A 94 0.02 -1.02 -17.68
CA LEU A 94 0.71 -2.15 -18.34
C LEU A 94 1.15 -3.24 -17.36
N ARG A 95 1.37 -2.89 -16.08
CA ARG A 95 1.67 -3.85 -15.00
C ARG A 95 0.49 -4.77 -14.66
N ILE A 96 -0.75 -4.40 -15.00
CA ILE A 96 -1.94 -5.24 -14.80
C ILE A 96 -1.82 -6.55 -15.59
N ILE A 97 -1.28 -6.51 -16.81
CA ILE A 97 -1.12 -7.69 -17.68
C ILE A 97 -0.16 -8.71 -17.03
N LYS A 98 0.90 -8.23 -16.38
CA LYS A 98 1.84 -9.05 -15.60
C LYS A 98 1.19 -9.58 -14.31
N SER A 99 0.47 -8.72 -13.60
CA SER A 99 -0.26 -9.04 -12.36
C SER A 99 -1.26 -10.18 -12.55
N ILE A 100 -2.02 -10.17 -13.65
CA ILE A 100 -3.00 -11.21 -14.00
C ILE A 100 -2.31 -12.55 -14.27
N LYS A 101 -1.22 -12.57 -15.06
CA LYS A 101 -0.47 -13.81 -15.32
C LYS A 101 0.08 -14.45 -14.04
N LEU A 102 0.59 -13.64 -13.11
CA LEU A 102 1.13 -14.10 -11.83
C LEU A 102 0.04 -14.64 -10.89
N LEU A 103 -1.13 -13.98 -10.85
CA LEU A 103 -2.31 -14.46 -10.11
C LEU A 103 -2.79 -15.84 -10.60
N ILE A 104 -2.86 -16.05 -11.91
CA ILE A 104 -3.28 -17.33 -12.52
C ILE A 104 -2.32 -18.48 -12.14
N ILE A 105 -1.01 -18.23 -12.15
CA ILE A 105 0.02 -19.22 -11.78
C ILE A 105 -0.04 -19.56 -10.29
N PHE A 106 -0.42 -18.60 -9.44
CA PHE A 106 -0.48 -18.77 -8.00
C PHE A 106 -1.69 -19.54 -7.48
N ILE A 107 -2.89 -19.27 -8.03
CA ILE A 107 -4.12 -20.00 -7.68
C ILE A 107 -3.90 -21.52 -7.82
N LYS A 108 -2.98 -21.93 -8.70
CA LYS A 108 -2.61 -23.32 -8.92
C LYS A 108 -1.61 -23.92 -7.91
N LYS A 109 -0.95 -23.19 -6.99
CA LYS A 109 0.27 -23.73 -6.33
C LYS A 109 0.52 -23.64 -4.81
N ASN A 110 -0.21 -22.94 -3.92
CA ASN A 110 -0.09 -23.20 -2.45
C ASN A 110 -0.97 -22.35 -1.54
N LYS A 111 -1.41 -22.90 -0.39
CA LYS A 111 -2.41 -22.29 0.53
C LYS A 111 -1.89 -21.71 1.86
N ALA A 112 -0.75 -22.14 2.42
CA ALA A 112 -0.38 -21.81 3.81
C ALA A 112 0.45 -20.52 4.00
N THR A 113 1.47 -20.26 3.18
CA THR A 113 2.27 -19.00 3.28
C THR A 113 1.52 -17.78 2.70
N SER A 114 0.40 -18.03 2.01
CA SER A 114 -0.50 -17.02 1.42
C SER A 114 -1.18 -16.13 2.48
N LEU A 115 -1.43 -16.67 3.67
CA LEU A 115 -2.29 -16.02 4.66
C LEU A 115 -1.64 -14.75 5.24
N TYR A 116 -0.39 -14.84 5.71
CA TYR A 116 0.34 -13.71 6.30
C TYR A 116 0.46 -12.54 5.32
N GLY A 117 0.81 -12.84 4.07
CA GLY A 117 0.92 -11.85 3.01
C GLY A 117 -0.41 -11.16 2.70
N PHE A 118 -1.51 -11.93 2.72
CA PHE A 118 -2.85 -11.39 2.50
C PHE A 118 -3.32 -10.52 3.67
N ILE A 119 -3.01 -10.90 4.92
CA ILE A 119 -3.32 -10.08 6.10
C ILE A 119 -2.61 -8.73 6.02
N VAL A 120 -1.29 -8.73 5.78
CA VAL A 120 -0.52 -7.48 5.63
C VAL A 120 -1.03 -6.62 4.47
N PHE A 121 -1.37 -7.25 3.34
CA PHE A 121 -1.99 -6.56 2.22
C PHE A 121 -3.34 -5.93 2.62
N SER A 122 -4.25 -6.69 3.22
CA SER A 122 -5.57 -6.20 3.65
C SER A 122 -5.47 -5.08 4.68
N ALA A 123 -4.44 -5.12 5.53
CA ALA A 123 -4.16 -4.10 6.52
C ALA A 123 -3.73 -2.79 5.91
N PHE A 124 -2.82 -2.86 4.93
CA PHE A 124 -2.40 -1.69 4.19
C PHE A 124 -3.58 -1.03 3.46
N ILE A 125 -4.43 -1.82 2.80
CA ILE A 125 -5.63 -1.30 2.12
C ILE A 125 -6.58 -0.63 3.12
N THR A 126 -6.86 -1.31 4.23
CA THR A 126 -7.75 -0.79 5.28
C THR A 126 -7.22 0.50 5.87
N LEU A 127 -5.90 0.59 6.12
CA LEU A 127 -5.24 1.80 6.57
C LEU A 127 -5.48 2.95 5.60
N VAL A 128 -5.19 2.77 4.31
CA VAL A 128 -5.34 3.85 3.33
C VAL A 128 -6.79 4.31 3.22
N LEU A 129 -7.73 3.36 3.14
CA LEU A 129 -9.15 3.66 3.01
C LEU A 129 -9.71 4.37 4.25
N CYS A 130 -9.43 3.86 5.45
CA CYS A 130 -9.92 4.46 6.69
C CYS A 130 -9.30 5.85 6.91
N THR A 131 -8.00 6.00 6.67
CA THR A 131 -7.31 7.31 6.82
C THR A 131 -7.88 8.35 5.88
N THR A 132 -8.09 7.98 4.61
CA THR A 132 -8.66 8.89 3.60
C THR A 132 -10.11 9.25 3.91
N ALA A 133 -10.92 8.27 4.32
CA ALA A 133 -12.32 8.49 4.67
C ALA A 133 -12.47 9.34 5.94
N VAL A 134 -11.64 9.10 6.96
CA VAL A 134 -11.62 9.90 8.19
C VAL A 134 -11.21 11.33 7.89
N LEU A 135 -10.16 11.57 7.10
CA LEU A 135 -9.82 12.94 6.70
C LEU A 135 -10.97 13.63 5.95
N TYR A 136 -11.65 12.91 5.05
CA TYR A 136 -12.77 13.48 4.31
C TYR A 136 -13.94 13.91 5.22
N ILE A 137 -14.25 13.12 6.24
CA ILE A 137 -15.39 13.32 7.13
C ILE A 137 -15.06 14.31 8.26
N GLU A 138 -13.86 14.23 8.82
CA GLU A 138 -13.49 14.96 10.04
C GLU A 138 -12.89 16.35 9.77
N LYS A 139 -12.40 16.63 8.56
CA LYS A 139 -11.66 17.88 8.25
C LYS A 139 -12.36 19.18 8.65
N ASP A 140 -13.69 19.20 8.60
CA ASP A 140 -14.49 20.40 8.84
C ASP A 140 -15.11 20.45 10.25
N VAL A 141 -15.02 19.37 11.03
CA VAL A 141 -15.75 19.21 12.31
C VAL A 141 -14.89 18.73 13.48
N GLY A 142 -13.73 18.13 13.20
CA GLY A 142 -12.85 17.52 14.18
C GLY A 142 -11.48 18.20 14.27
N ASN A 143 -10.54 17.49 14.90
CA ASN A 143 -9.14 17.91 15.03
C ASN A 143 -8.23 17.35 13.93
N ILE A 144 -8.70 16.39 13.12
CA ILE A 144 -7.97 15.86 11.96
C ILE A 144 -8.31 16.72 10.75
N LYS A 145 -7.45 17.69 10.40
CA LYS A 145 -7.75 18.69 9.35
C LYS A 145 -6.87 18.57 8.12
N THR A 146 -5.64 18.11 8.29
CA THR A 146 -4.63 18.02 7.23
C THR A 146 -4.29 16.57 6.87
N ALA A 147 -3.64 16.40 5.71
CA ALA A 147 -3.10 15.09 5.32
C ALA A 147 -2.14 14.54 6.37
N GLU A 148 -1.31 15.40 6.95
CA GLU A 148 -0.31 15.08 7.96
C GLU A 148 -0.98 14.64 9.27
N ASP A 149 -2.04 15.34 9.70
CA ASP A 149 -2.84 14.96 10.88
C ASP A 149 -3.41 13.54 10.72
N ALA A 150 -4.00 13.25 9.56
CA ALA A 150 -4.60 11.95 9.27
C ALA A 150 -3.54 10.82 9.22
N LEU A 151 -2.38 11.09 8.63
CA LEU A 151 -1.27 10.13 8.62
C LEU A 151 -0.75 9.84 10.03
N TRP A 152 -0.53 10.88 10.82
CA TRP A 152 -0.08 10.73 12.21
C TRP A 152 -1.09 9.92 13.03
N TRP A 153 -2.37 10.33 12.97
CA TRP A 153 -3.45 9.64 13.66
C TRP A 153 -3.55 8.16 13.25
N SER A 154 -3.56 7.88 11.95
CA SER A 154 -3.70 6.50 11.46
C SER A 154 -2.52 5.61 11.85
N PHE A 155 -1.31 6.15 11.83
CA PHE A 155 -0.10 5.45 12.26
C PHE A 155 -0.13 5.11 13.75
N VAL A 156 -0.41 6.10 14.60
CA VAL A 156 -0.50 5.92 16.06
C VAL A 156 -1.64 4.98 16.44
N THR A 157 -2.74 5.00 15.69
CA THR A 157 -3.93 4.16 15.93
C THR A 157 -3.70 2.71 15.50
N ILE A 158 -3.21 2.46 14.28
CA ILE A 158 -3.00 1.09 13.79
C ILE A 158 -1.88 0.37 14.57
N THR A 159 -0.92 1.13 15.08
CA THR A 159 0.16 0.62 15.95
C THR A 159 -0.26 0.45 17.40
N THR A 160 -1.52 0.76 17.73
CA THR A 160 -2.11 0.66 19.08
C THR A 160 -1.43 1.53 20.14
N VAL A 161 -0.68 2.56 19.73
CA VAL A 161 -0.03 3.51 20.65
C VAL A 161 -1.07 4.45 21.27
N GLY A 162 -1.90 5.07 20.43
CA GLY A 162 -3.07 5.85 20.87
C GLY A 162 -2.76 7.05 21.79
N TYR A 163 -1.95 8.01 21.36
CA TYR A 163 -1.66 9.23 22.16
C TYR A 163 -2.91 10.05 22.52
N GLY A 164 -3.96 10.02 21.68
CA GLY A 164 -5.22 10.71 21.93
C GLY A 164 -5.20 12.21 21.62
N ASP A 165 -4.13 12.71 21.00
CA ASP A 165 -3.96 14.07 20.51
C ASP A 165 -4.86 14.36 19.29
N LEU A 166 -4.99 13.39 18.39
CA LEU A 166 -5.90 13.41 17.24
C LEU A 166 -6.86 12.23 17.32
N TYR A 167 -8.14 12.45 16.99
CA TYR A 167 -9.15 11.40 16.99
C TYR A 167 -10.43 11.82 16.25
N PRO A 168 -11.12 10.89 15.57
CA PRO A 168 -12.39 11.21 14.94
C PRO A 168 -13.47 11.51 15.98
N VAL A 169 -14.21 12.61 15.78
CA VAL A 169 -15.29 13.03 16.68
C VAL A 169 -16.65 12.56 16.19
N THR A 170 -16.82 12.35 14.88
CA THR A 170 -18.09 11.92 14.29
C THR A 170 -18.36 10.42 14.53
N ASN A 171 -19.64 10.05 14.50
CA ASN A 171 -20.03 8.64 14.64
C ASN A 171 -19.45 7.76 13.52
N ILE A 172 -19.45 8.26 12.28
CA ILE A 172 -18.89 7.52 11.14
C ILE A 172 -17.37 7.40 11.28
N GLY A 173 -16.68 8.48 11.66
CA GLY A 173 -15.24 8.47 11.91
C GLY A 173 -14.85 7.47 13.00
N LYS A 174 -15.63 7.36 14.08
CA LYS A 174 -15.41 6.37 15.14
C LYS A 174 -15.59 4.92 14.66
N VAL A 175 -16.57 4.66 13.79
CA VAL A 175 -16.75 3.33 13.18
C VAL A 175 -15.54 2.99 12.31
N LEU A 176 -15.04 3.93 11.51
CA LEU A 176 -13.84 3.74 10.68
C LEU A 176 -12.59 3.51 11.56
N ALA A 177 -12.45 4.25 12.66
CA ALA A 177 -11.39 4.03 13.63
C ALA A 177 -11.44 2.62 14.24
N ALA A 178 -12.62 2.15 14.61
CA ALA A 178 -12.80 0.80 15.15
C ALA A 178 -12.35 -0.27 14.14
N ILE A 179 -12.73 -0.14 12.87
CA ILE A 179 -12.29 -1.02 11.79
C ILE A 179 -10.76 -1.01 11.67
N LEU A 180 -10.13 0.17 11.70
CA LEU A 180 -8.69 0.31 11.63
C LEU A 180 -7.98 -0.37 12.82
N ILE A 181 -8.51 -0.22 14.04
CA ILE A 181 -7.98 -0.84 15.26
C ILE A 181 -8.03 -2.37 15.16
N PHE A 182 -9.18 -2.95 14.78
CA PHE A 182 -9.31 -4.40 14.61
C PHE A 182 -8.32 -4.93 13.57
N CYS A 183 -8.13 -4.18 12.49
CA CYS A 183 -7.17 -4.53 11.45
C CYS A 183 -5.71 -4.47 11.95
N GLY A 184 -5.37 -3.47 12.75
CA GLY A 184 -4.06 -3.33 13.40
C GLY A 184 -3.74 -4.52 14.30
N ILE A 185 -4.69 -4.91 15.17
CA ILE A 185 -4.56 -6.07 16.06
C ILE A 185 -4.33 -7.37 15.28
N ALA A 186 -5.15 -7.62 14.24
CA ALA A 186 -5.01 -8.80 13.39
C ALA A 186 -3.64 -8.86 12.69
N SER A 187 -3.14 -7.70 12.26
CA SER A 187 -1.86 -7.56 11.58
C SER A 187 -0.68 -7.81 12.52
N PHE A 188 -0.72 -7.25 13.74
CA PHE A 188 0.29 -7.51 14.76
C PHE A 188 0.39 -8.99 15.10
N GLY A 189 -0.76 -9.67 15.30
CA GLY A 189 -0.79 -11.10 15.55
C GLY A 189 -0.18 -11.92 14.40
N ALA A 190 -0.46 -11.52 13.15
CA ALA A 190 0.11 -12.17 11.97
C ALA A 190 1.64 -12.00 11.89
N VAL A 191 2.16 -10.81 12.19
CA VAL A 191 3.61 -10.54 12.20
C VAL A 191 4.32 -11.34 13.29
N ILE A 192 3.77 -11.36 14.51
CA ILE A 192 4.34 -12.12 15.64
C ILE A 192 4.39 -13.62 15.30
N SER A 193 3.28 -14.17 14.78
CA SER A 193 3.21 -15.57 14.38
C SER A 193 4.21 -15.90 13.27
N PHE A 194 4.37 -15.01 12.29
CA PHE A 194 5.36 -15.18 11.22
C PHE A 194 6.80 -15.20 11.76
N VAL A 195 7.15 -14.28 12.67
CA VAL A 195 8.47 -14.23 13.31
C VAL A 195 8.73 -15.48 14.13
N ASN A 196 7.75 -15.94 14.92
CA ASN A 196 7.87 -17.17 15.70
C ASN A 196 8.11 -18.40 14.81
N ARG A 197 7.42 -18.49 13.67
CA ARG A 197 7.64 -19.55 12.68
C ARG A 197 9.05 -19.50 12.06
N LEU A 198 9.57 -18.31 11.81
CA LEU A 198 10.96 -18.17 11.34
C LEU A 198 11.94 -18.61 12.42
N ALA A 199 11.74 -18.18 13.66
CA ALA A 199 12.60 -18.55 14.78
C ALA A 199 12.61 -20.06 15.04
N SER A 200 11.46 -20.74 14.94
CA SER A 200 11.40 -22.21 15.07
C SER A 200 12.15 -22.91 13.95
N SER A 201 12.09 -22.40 12.71
CA SER A 201 12.79 -22.98 11.56
C SER A 201 14.32 -22.89 11.64
N PHE A 202 14.89 -22.03 12.51
CA PHE A 202 16.33 -21.97 12.76
C PHE A 202 16.78 -22.88 13.91
N ARG A 203 15.83 -23.42 14.69
CA ARG A 203 16.10 -24.35 15.79
C ARG A 203 16.11 -25.81 15.34
N ASP A 204 15.52 -26.11 14.18
CA ASP A 204 15.55 -27.41 13.49
C ASP A 204 16.68 -27.47 12.46
#